data_AF-A0AAU0F7W1-F1
#
_entry.id   AF-A0AAU0F7W1-F1
#
_cell.length_a   1.000
_cell.length_b   1.000
_cell.length_c   1.000
_cell.angle_alpha   90.00
_cell.angle_beta   90.00
_cell.angle_gamma   90.00
#
_symmetry.space_group_name_H-M   'P 1'
#
loop_
_entity.id
_entity.type
_entity.pdbx_description
1 polymer ?
#
loop_
_entity_poly.entity_id
_entity_poly.type
_entity_poly.pdbx_seq_one_letter_code
_entity_poly.pdbx_strand_id
1 'polypeptide(L)'
;MTMRIDTDKQMNLLSDKNVAIIGGGPVGLTMAKLLQQNGIDVSVYERDNDREARIFGGTLDLHKGSGQEAMKKAGLLQTYYDLALPMGVNIADEKGNILSTKNVKPENRFDNPGNKQK
;
A
#
# COMPACT_ATOMS: atom_id res chain seq x y z
N MET A 1 3.72 46.88 17.91
CA MET A 1 3.47 46.35 16.56
C MET A 1 4.17 45.01 16.47
N THR A 2 3.49 43.94 16.86
CA THR A 2 4.10 42.61 17.00
C THR A 2 3.99 41.90 15.67
N MET A 3 5.11 41.73 14.97
CA MET A 3 5.17 40.88 13.78
C MET A 3 4.98 39.43 14.23
N ARG A 4 3.85 38.83 13.83
CA ARG A 4 3.70 37.38 13.81
C ARG A 4 4.55 36.88 12.65
N ILE A 5 5.67 36.25 12.96
CA ILE A 5 6.39 35.44 11.99
C ILE A 5 5.65 34.11 11.96
N ASP A 6 4.97 33.82 10.86
CA ASP A 6 4.37 32.51 10.58
C ASP A 6 5.50 31.49 10.29
N THR A 7 6.32 31.18 11.30
CA THR A 7 7.21 30.04 11.31
C THR A 7 6.39 28.80 11.63
N ASP A 8 5.73 28.23 10.63
CA ASP A 8 5.27 26.82 10.64
C ASP A 8 4.78 26.30 9.28
N LYS A 9 5.04 27.02 8.16
CA LYS A 9 4.87 26.41 6.85
C LYS A 9 6.08 25.51 6.60
N GLN A 10 5.91 24.20 6.78
CA GLN A 10 6.91 23.21 6.39
C GLN A 10 7.29 23.47 4.92
N MET A 11 8.48 24.03 4.70
CA MET A 11 8.96 24.41 3.38
C MET A 11 9.26 23.14 2.59
N ASN A 12 8.27 22.68 1.83
CA ASN A 12 8.42 21.56 0.93
C ASN A 12 9.16 22.03 -0.33
N LEU A 13 10.08 21.21 -0.86
CA LEU A 13 10.79 21.46 -2.13
C LEU A 13 9.83 21.67 -3.33
N LEU A 14 8.57 21.26 -3.16
CA LEU A 14 7.50 21.28 -4.16
C LEU A 14 6.40 22.30 -3.84
N SER A 15 6.61 23.25 -2.93
CA SER A 15 5.54 24.15 -2.42
C SER A 15 4.77 24.94 -3.49
N ASP A 16 5.40 25.25 -4.63
CA ASP A 16 4.78 25.95 -5.77
C ASP A 16 4.80 25.10 -7.06
N LYS A 17 4.84 23.77 -6.91
CA LYS A 17 4.80 22.81 -8.02
C LYS A 17 3.71 21.79 -7.76
N ASN A 18 3.15 21.25 -8.84
CA ASN A 18 2.31 20.08 -8.80
C ASN A 18 3.05 18.84 -9.31
N VAL A 19 2.63 17.67 -8.85
CA VAL A 19 3.17 16.38 -9.24
C VAL A 19 2.12 15.59 -10.01
N ALA A 20 2.46 15.12 -11.21
CA ALA A 20 1.64 14.17 -11.96
C ALA A 20 2.25 12.77 -11.83
N ILE A 21 1.50 11.82 -11.26
CA ILE A 21 1.85 10.40 -11.21
C ILE A 21 1.14 9.71 -12.37
N ILE A 22 1.90 9.00 -13.20
CA ILE A 22 1.36 8.20 -14.31
C ILE A 22 1.26 6.74 -13.84
N GLY A 23 0.02 6.26 -13.67
CA GLY A 23 -0.32 4.94 -13.15
C GLY A 23 -0.89 4.97 -11.73
N GLY A 24 -2.13 4.53 -11.60
CA GLY A 24 -2.91 4.33 -10.37
C GLY A 24 -2.83 2.91 -9.81
N GLY A 25 -1.75 2.18 -10.11
CA GLY A 25 -1.46 0.92 -9.43
C GLY A 25 -1.11 1.11 -7.94
N PRO A 26 -0.89 0.01 -7.18
CA PRO A 26 -0.69 0.08 -5.73
C PRO A 26 0.50 0.97 -5.33
N VAL A 27 1.58 0.96 -6.13
CA VAL A 27 2.75 1.83 -5.89
C VAL A 27 2.42 3.29 -6.13
N GLY A 28 1.77 3.62 -7.25
CA GLY A 28 1.43 4.99 -7.62
C GLY A 28 0.44 5.65 -6.66
N LEU A 29 -0.61 4.91 -6.26
CA LEU A 29 -1.57 5.39 -5.26
C LEU A 29 -0.94 5.56 -3.87
N THR A 30 -0.03 4.66 -3.48
CA THR A 30 0.72 4.82 -2.22
C THR A 30 1.58 6.07 -2.27
N MET A 31 2.28 6.32 -3.39
CA MET A 31 3.08 7.54 -3.58
C MET A 31 2.22 8.80 -3.49
N ALA A 32 1.05 8.80 -4.15
CA ALA A 32 0.11 9.91 -4.10
C ALA A 32 -0.34 10.20 -2.66
N LYS A 33 -0.70 9.17 -1.89
CA LYS A 33 -1.09 9.32 -0.48
C LYS A 33 0.03 9.92 0.36
N LEU A 34 1.27 9.45 0.18
CA LEU A 34 2.43 9.92 0.93
C LEU A 34 2.82 11.36 0.55
N LEU A 35 2.67 11.78 -0.71
CA LEU A 35 2.89 13.17 -1.11
C LEU A 35 1.78 14.08 -0.57
N GLN A 36 0.53 13.69 -0.76
CA GLN A 36 -0.64 14.48 -0.37
C GLN A 36 -0.68 14.75 1.14
N GLN A 37 -0.31 13.78 1.98
CA GLN A 37 -0.26 13.97 3.44
C GLN A 37 0.84 14.96 3.89
N ASN A 38 1.84 15.22 3.05
CA ASN A 38 2.85 16.26 3.29
C ASN A 38 2.42 17.62 2.70
N GLY A 39 1.18 17.77 2.23
CA GLY A 39 0.66 19.03 1.67
C GLY A 39 1.14 19.34 0.25
N ILE A 40 1.59 18.32 -0.49
CA ILE A 40 2.03 18.46 -1.89
C ILE A 40 0.81 18.28 -2.82
N ASP A 41 0.68 19.16 -3.81
CA ASP A 41 -0.33 19.03 -4.86
C ASP A 41 0.05 17.88 -5.81
N VAL A 42 -0.80 16.86 -5.88
CA VAL A 42 -0.54 15.63 -6.64
C VAL A 42 -1.80 15.14 -7.34
N SER A 43 -1.65 14.77 -8.61
CA SER A 43 -2.67 14.13 -9.44
C SER A 43 -2.18 12.77 -9.93
N VAL A 44 -3.05 11.78 -9.95
CA VAL A 44 -2.76 10.43 -10.48
C VAL A 44 -3.58 10.23 -11.75
N TYR A 45 -2.91 9.87 -12.83
CA TYR A 45 -3.54 9.54 -14.10
C TYR A 45 -3.48 8.03 -14.31
N GLU A 46 -4.64 7.39 -14.35
CA GLU A 46 -4.80 5.95 -14.60
C GLU A 46 -5.48 5.74 -15.95
N ARG A 47 -5.08 4.67 -16.64
CA ARG A 47 -5.61 4.25 -17.94
C ARG A 47 -6.99 3.58 -17.80
N ASP A 48 -7.23 2.90 -16.68
CA ASP A 48 -8.52 2.26 -16.43
C ASP A 48 -9.68 3.26 -16.48
N ASN A 49 -10.82 2.82 -17.03
CA ASN A 49 -11.96 3.69 -17.33
C ASN A 49 -12.59 4.31 -16.08
N ASP A 50 -12.58 3.56 -14.97
CA ASP A 50 -13.15 3.95 -13.70
C ASP A 50 -12.54 3.11 -12.56
N ARG A 51 -12.86 3.50 -11.33
CA ARG A 51 -12.37 2.85 -10.10
C ARG A 51 -12.88 1.43 -9.87
N GLU A 52 -13.87 0.97 -10.66
CA GLU A 52 -14.49 -0.36 -10.54
C GLU A 52 -13.98 -1.32 -11.64
N ALA A 53 -13.08 -0.84 -12.50
CA ALA A 53 -12.35 -1.66 -13.44
C ALA A 53 -11.64 -2.82 -12.72
N ARG A 54 -11.99 -4.05 -13.10
CA ARG A 54 -11.49 -5.25 -12.43
C ARG A 54 -9.99 -5.42 -12.69
N ILE A 55 -9.24 -5.64 -11.61
CA ILE A 55 -7.82 -5.98 -11.68
C ILE A 55 -7.67 -7.50 -11.85
N PHE A 56 -7.09 -7.95 -12.96
CA PHE A 56 -6.76 -9.35 -13.18
C PHE A 56 -5.43 -9.71 -12.48
N GLY A 57 -5.46 -10.68 -11.58
CA GLY A 57 -4.27 -11.16 -10.90
C GLY A 57 -4.57 -11.96 -9.62
N GLY A 58 -3.51 -12.47 -8.99
CA GLY A 58 -3.56 -13.04 -7.65
C GLY A 58 -3.62 -11.97 -6.57
N THR A 59 -3.56 -12.41 -5.31
CA THR A 59 -3.38 -11.51 -4.16
C THR A 59 -1.96 -10.95 -4.10
N LEU A 60 -1.79 -9.80 -3.46
CA LEU A 60 -0.49 -9.28 -3.05
C LEU A 60 -0.33 -9.38 -1.54
N ASP A 61 0.84 -9.78 -1.08
CA ASP A 61 1.26 -9.72 0.32
C ASP A 61 2.32 -8.63 0.53
N LEU A 62 2.11 -7.79 1.54
CA LEU A 62 3.07 -6.76 1.94
C LEU A 62 3.94 -7.30 3.07
N HIS A 63 5.26 -7.29 2.85
CA HIS A 63 6.22 -7.79 3.82
C HIS A 63 6.57 -6.73 4.88
N LYS A 64 6.92 -7.22 6.08
CA LYS A 64 7.52 -6.41 7.14
C LYS A 64 8.83 -5.77 6.67
N GLY A 65 9.07 -4.53 7.08
CA GLY A 65 10.28 -3.77 6.70
C GLY A 65 10.24 -3.11 5.31
N SER A 66 9.21 -3.39 4.49
CA SER A 66 9.04 -2.77 3.17
C SER A 66 7.60 -2.28 2.96
N GLY A 67 6.74 -3.08 2.34
CA GLY A 67 5.36 -2.70 2.00
C GLY A 67 4.53 -2.29 3.21
N GLN A 68 4.69 -2.99 4.34
CA GLN A 68 3.99 -2.64 5.57
C GLN A 68 4.48 -1.30 6.15
N GLU A 69 5.75 -0.94 6.00
CA GLU A 69 6.26 0.36 6.45
C GLU A 69 5.71 1.50 5.59
N ALA A 70 5.49 1.27 4.29
CA ALA A 70 4.80 2.22 3.42
C ALA A 70 3.35 2.44 3.87
N MET A 71 2.62 1.36 4.16
CA MET A 71 1.24 1.44 4.68
C MET A 71 1.18 2.08 6.07
N LYS A 72 2.18 1.84 6.93
CA LYS A 72 2.30 2.47 8.23
C LYS A 72 2.49 3.99 8.10
N LYS A 73 3.40 4.43 7.22
CA LYS A 73 3.62 5.86 6.93
C LYS A 73 2.41 6.53 6.27
N ALA A 74 1.59 5.77 5.55
CA ALA A 74 0.33 6.24 4.98
C ALA A 74 -0.84 6.24 5.98
N GLY A 75 -0.66 5.69 7.19
CA GLY A 75 -1.71 5.54 8.19
C GLY A 75 -2.75 4.45 7.88
N LEU A 76 -2.44 3.52 6.98
CA LEU A 76 -3.37 2.53 6.44
C LEU A 76 -3.03 1.07 6.81
N LEU A 77 -2.00 0.84 7.64
CA LEU A 77 -1.55 -0.51 7.96
C LEU A 77 -2.63 -1.36 8.65
N GLN A 78 -3.41 -0.78 9.57
CA GLN A 78 -4.49 -1.52 10.23
C GLN A 78 -5.58 -1.91 9.24
N THR A 79 -6.01 -0.99 8.38
CA THR A 79 -6.99 -1.25 7.32
C THR A 79 -6.51 -2.35 6.38
N TYR A 80 -5.22 -2.37 6.06
CA TYR A 80 -4.62 -3.47 5.30
C TYR A 80 -4.80 -4.81 6.02
N TYR A 81 -4.52 -4.89 7.32
CA TYR A 81 -4.73 -6.13 8.09
C TYR A 81 -6.19 -6.55 8.20
N ASP A 82 -7.12 -5.59 8.29
CA ASP A 82 -8.55 -5.88 8.38
C ASP A 82 -9.10 -6.46 7.06
N LEU A 83 -8.49 -6.11 5.92
CA LEU A 83 -8.91 -6.56 4.59
C LEU A 83 -8.10 -7.77 4.07
N ALA A 84 -6.87 -7.95 4.54
CA ALA A 84 -6.00 -9.02 4.10
C ALA A 84 -6.34 -10.35 4.80
N LEU A 85 -6.15 -11.46 4.10
CA LEU A 85 -6.36 -12.80 4.62
C LEU A 85 -5.01 -13.51 4.82
N PRO A 86 -4.65 -13.90 6.06
CA PRO A 86 -3.49 -14.75 6.25
C PRO A 86 -3.77 -16.16 5.71
N MET A 87 -2.84 -16.69 4.90
CA MET A 87 -2.99 -17.97 4.21
C MET A 87 -1.82 -18.91 4.51
N GLY A 88 -2.13 -20.20 4.65
CA GLY A 88 -1.12 -21.26 4.69
C GLY A 88 -0.66 -21.65 3.30
N VAL A 89 0.37 -22.50 3.22
CA VAL A 89 0.90 -23.02 1.96
C VAL A 89 1.10 -24.52 2.06
N ASN A 90 0.52 -25.26 1.10
CA ASN A 90 0.82 -26.66 0.89
C ASN A 90 1.76 -26.80 -0.31
N ILE A 91 2.81 -27.59 -0.15
CA ILE A 91 3.70 -28.01 -1.24
C ILE A 91 3.33 -29.45 -1.56
N ALA A 92 3.03 -29.73 -2.83
CA ALA A 92 2.65 -31.06 -3.31
C ALA A 92 3.52 -31.48 -4.50
N ASP A 93 3.68 -32.79 -4.69
CA ASP A 93 4.26 -33.36 -5.91
C ASP A 93 3.25 -33.37 -7.08
N GLU A 94 3.70 -33.79 -8.27
CA GLU A 94 2.84 -33.84 -9.47
C GLU A 94 1.70 -34.86 -9.38
N LYS A 95 1.74 -35.75 -8.39
CA LYS A 95 0.71 -36.76 -8.11
C LYS A 95 -0.29 -36.30 -7.05
N GLY A 96 -0.09 -35.10 -6.49
CA GLY A 96 -0.95 -34.50 -5.47
C GLY A 96 -0.62 -34.95 -4.04
N ASN A 97 0.49 -35.63 -3.81
CA ASN A 97 0.92 -35.97 -2.44
C ASN A 97 1.48 -34.72 -1.76
N ILE A 98 1.00 -34.41 -0.55
CA ILE A 98 1.50 -33.26 0.22
C ILE A 98 2.89 -33.59 0.78
N LEU A 99 3.88 -32.80 0.36
CA LEU A 99 5.26 -32.90 0.84
C LEU A 99 5.49 -32.05 2.09
N SER A 100 4.80 -30.91 2.20
CA SER A 100 4.91 -30.02 3.36
C SER A 100 3.71 -29.10 3.49
N THR A 101 3.35 -28.74 4.73
CA THR A 101 2.29 -27.78 5.06
C THR A 101 2.83 -26.70 5.98
N LYS A 102 2.70 -25.45 5.56
CA LYS A 102 2.90 -24.26 6.40
C LYS A 102 1.55 -23.72 6.82
N ASN A 103 1.21 -23.86 8.09
CA ASN A 103 -0.03 -23.32 8.66
C ASN A 103 0.13 -21.87 9.14
N VAL A 104 -0.96 -21.12 9.09
CA VAL A 104 -1.08 -19.82 9.77
C VAL A 104 -1.18 -20.08 11.26
N LYS A 105 -0.45 -19.29 12.04
CA LYS A 105 -0.51 -19.27 13.50
C LYS A 105 -0.82 -17.85 13.97
N PRO A 106 -1.44 -17.66 15.15
CA PRO A 106 -1.75 -16.34 15.67
C PRO A 106 -0.55 -15.38 15.68
N GLU A 107 0.66 -15.89 15.96
CA GLU A 107 1.91 -15.13 16.00
C GLU A 107 2.40 -14.63 14.64
N ASN A 108 2.07 -15.33 13.54
CA ASN A 108 2.58 -15.01 12.19
C ASN A 108 1.50 -14.45 11.25
N ARG A 109 0.28 -14.23 11.75
CA ARG A 109 -0.88 -13.76 10.96
C ARG A 109 -0.66 -12.42 10.25
N PHE A 110 0.30 -11.61 10.72
CA PHE A 110 0.63 -10.31 10.14
C PHE A 110 1.94 -10.30 9.37
N ASP A 111 2.58 -11.45 9.17
CA ASP A 111 3.84 -11.49 8.44
C ASP A 111 3.59 -11.11 6.99
N ASN A 112 2.75 -11.88 6.29
CA ASN A 112 2.46 -11.71 4.86
C ASN A 112 0.99 -12.07 4.53
N PRO A 113 -0.01 -11.37 5.10
CA PRO A 113 -1.40 -11.66 4.75
C PRO A 113 -1.68 -11.19 3.32
N GLY A 114 -2.36 -12.01 2.51
CA GLY A 114 -2.65 -11.67 1.12
C GLY A 114 -3.87 -10.77 1.01
N ASN A 115 -3.80 -9.68 0.24
CA ASN A 115 -4.94 -8.84 -0.09
C ASN A 115 -5.23 -8.89 -1.60
N LYS A 116 -6.50 -8.89 -1.98
CA LYS A 116 -6.89 -8.77 -3.40
C LYS A 116 -6.77 -7.32 -3.82
N GLN A 117 -6.14 -7.09 -4.97
CA GLN A 117 -6.26 -5.82 -5.67
C GLN A 117 -7.71 -5.76 -6.18
N LYS A 118 -8.50 -4.84 -5.63
CA LYS A 118 -9.88 -4.61 -6.07
C LYS A 118 -9.87 -3.69 -7.27
#